data_AF-A0A178LHU8-F1
#
_entry.id   AF-A0A178LHU8-F1
#
_cell.length_a   1.000
_cell.length_b   1.000
_cell.length_c   1.000
_cell.angle_alpha   90.00
_cell.angle_beta   90.00
_cell.angle_gamma   90.00
#
_symmetry.space_group_name_H-M   'P 1'
#
loop_
_entity.id
_entity.type
_entity.pdbx_description
1 polymer ?
#
loop_
_entity_poly.entity_id
_entity_poly.type
_entity_poly.pdbx_seq_one_letter_code
_entity_poly.pdbx_strand_id
1 'polypeptide(L)'
;MTSLPFVSLVLPLLLLAGWAGSAVWLTGRQRYLQQQLDSAAERYDMLRDDLQRAELANGRQVVELGAERERTAALQRQLEANRGLEAELRQQTRQAQLQAAEQHALAEAARAQLQGSQEQLAELRERQHREQQLHAEVQERHARLAEEHATLRTTLEQKEEHFQAQQLLLRESREQLKLEFEQLAGRIFDAKGQAFAQHSQQSLDALLRPFREQIEGFRAKVEDIHHKDVQQQAALGQQLLDLKELNRQITQEAHDLATALRGQKKAQGNWGELILENVLERSGLREGRDFVRERSFTTETGRRRPDVLVHLPQKKHLVVDAKVSLNAYTRYVNSEDEGERRLALGEHVRAVGDRIRELADREYFSLPGLNSPEMVFLFIPIESAFVEALKADESLFQRAIEQNVLVATPTTLLTSLNIVRQLWRFEDQNRHTAELAERAGKVYDKLRTFLGSMDGIGKSLDKAGEAYRKACGQLVGGPGNLVKQVADFKELGVAVRTELDGQWTERAELELTMVELEAAAESSDQG
;
A
#
# COMPACT_ATOMS: atom_id res chain seq x y z
N MET A 1 127.68 -77.75 162.94
CA MET A 1 127.64 -76.44 163.62
C MET A 1 127.20 -75.41 162.57
N THR A 2 125.94 -74.95 162.66
CA THR A 2 125.52 -73.53 162.90
C THR A 2 125.53 -72.67 161.61
N SER A 3 124.49 -71.95 161.16
CA SER A 3 123.13 -71.63 161.66
C SER A 3 122.33 -70.83 160.60
N LEU A 4 121.10 -71.32 160.28
CA LEU A 4 119.81 -70.68 159.92
C LEU A 4 119.59 -69.65 158.75
N PRO A 5 118.49 -69.77 157.94
CA PRO A 5 118.21 -69.01 156.69
C PRO A 5 116.92 -68.13 156.71
N PHE A 6 116.73 -67.23 155.73
CA PHE A 6 115.40 -66.64 155.39
C PHE A 6 115.32 -66.17 153.92
N VAL A 7 114.67 -66.97 153.07
CA VAL A 7 114.27 -66.65 151.68
C VAL A 7 112.77 -66.97 151.59
N SER A 8 111.89 -65.97 151.60
CA SER A 8 110.45 -66.12 151.33
C SER A 8 109.75 -64.77 151.18
N LEU A 9 109.69 -64.20 149.96
CA LEU A 9 108.77 -63.08 149.66
C LEU A 9 108.49 -62.77 148.16
N VAL A 10 109.04 -63.52 147.20
CA VAL A 10 108.91 -63.17 145.76
C VAL A 10 107.71 -63.82 145.04
N LEU A 11 107.14 -64.91 145.57
CA LEU A 11 106.05 -65.65 144.91
C LEU A 11 104.64 -64.99 144.92
N PRO A 12 104.18 -64.25 145.96
CA PRO A 12 102.81 -63.71 145.99
C PRO A 12 102.60 -62.46 145.11
N LEU A 13 103.67 -61.77 144.70
CA LEU A 13 103.57 -60.51 143.95
C LEU A 13 103.25 -60.71 142.45
N LEU A 14 103.67 -61.83 141.86
CA LEU A 14 103.43 -62.15 140.44
C LEU A 14 101.99 -62.62 140.16
N LEU A 15 101.34 -63.28 141.13
CA LEU A 15 99.95 -63.71 141.00
C LEU A 15 98.96 -62.52 141.04
N LEU A 16 99.24 -61.50 141.85
CA LEU A 16 98.42 -60.28 141.90
C LEU A 16 98.50 -59.46 140.59
N ALA A 17 99.66 -59.41 139.95
CA ALA A 17 99.83 -58.72 138.67
C ALA A 17 99.05 -59.40 137.52
N GLY A 18 99.00 -60.74 137.51
CA GLY A 18 98.24 -61.52 136.52
C GLY A 18 96.73 -61.32 136.62
N TRP A 19 96.19 -61.25 137.85
CA TRP A 19 94.77 -60.98 138.09
C TRP A 19 94.38 -59.52 137.78
N ALA A 20 95.28 -58.56 138.01
CA ALA A 20 95.04 -57.17 137.63
C ALA A 20 94.98 -56.98 136.10
N GLY A 21 95.86 -57.65 135.35
CA GLY A 21 95.88 -57.56 133.88
C GLY A 21 94.64 -58.16 133.20
N SER A 22 94.14 -59.29 133.70
CA SER A 22 92.92 -59.92 133.17
C SER A 22 91.67 -59.10 133.49
N ALA A 23 91.58 -58.49 134.68
CA ALA A 23 90.51 -57.58 135.04
C ALA A 23 90.49 -56.32 134.15
N VAL A 24 91.65 -55.74 133.84
CA VAL A 24 91.76 -54.60 132.91
C VAL A 24 91.38 -55.00 131.49
N TRP A 25 91.77 -56.19 131.02
CA TRP A 25 91.40 -56.67 129.69
C TRP A 25 89.90 -56.97 129.56
N LEU A 26 89.30 -57.62 130.57
CA LEU A 26 87.85 -57.90 130.61
C LEU A 26 87.04 -56.62 130.68
N THR A 27 87.43 -55.66 131.53
CA THR A 27 86.73 -54.37 131.64
C THR A 27 86.92 -53.52 130.38
N GLY A 28 88.11 -53.53 129.76
CA GLY A 28 88.36 -52.89 128.46
C GLY A 28 87.54 -53.51 127.34
N ARG A 29 87.44 -54.84 127.28
CA ARG A 29 86.63 -55.57 126.30
C ARG A 29 85.12 -55.36 126.52
N GLN A 30 84.68 -55.29 127.77
CA GLN A 30 83.30 -54.99 128.12
C GLN A 30 82.92 -53.57 127.68
N ARG A 31 83.80 -52.58 127.91
CA ARG A 31 83.62 -51.21 127.42
C ARG A 31 83.59 -51.13 125.89
N TYR A 32 84.47 -51.85 125.20
CA TYR A 32 84.49 -51.90 123.73
C TYR A 32 83.20 -52.50 123.15
N LEU A 33 82.72 -53.60 123.76
CA LEU A 33 81.45 -54.23 123.37
C LEU A 33 80.25 -53.32 123.67
N GLN A 34 80.24 -52.61 124.81
CA GLN A 34 79.20 -51.61 125.11
C GLN A 34 79.22 -50.47 124.09
N GLN A 35 80.38 -49.91 123.76
CA GLN A 35 80.47 -48.88 122.71
C GLN A 35 79.98 -49.37 121.35
N GLN A 36 80.27 -50.62 120.97
CA GLN A 36 79.74 -51.19 119.74
C GLN A 36 78.22 -51.33 119.78
N LEU A 37 77.68 -51.78 120.91
CA LEU A 37 76.24 -51.97 121.12
C LEU A 37 75.50 -50.62 121.11
N ASP A 38 76.06 -49.60 121.74
CA ASP A 38 75.54 -48.22 121.71
C ASP A 38 75.59 -47.64 120.28
N SER A 39 76.70 -47.82 119.56
CA SER A 39 76.82 -47.37 118.17
C SER A 39 75.89 -48.11 117.20
N ALA A 40 75.51 -49.35 117.53
CA ALA A 40 74.57 -50.15 116.76
C ALA A 40 73.12 -49.75 117.08
N ALA A 41 72.83 -49.43 118.35
CA ALA A 41 71.55 -48.89 118.78
C ALA A 41 71.29 -47.52 118.15
N GLU A 42 72.26 -46.60 118.17
CA GLU A 42 72.15 -45.30 117.50
C GLU A 42 71.92 -45.44 115.99
N ARG A 43 72.59 -46.38 115.32
CA ARG A 43 72.38 -46.67 113.91
C ARG A 43 70.99 -47.24 113.62
N TYR A 44 70.50 -48.13 114.49
CA TYR A 44 69.15 -48.68 114.38
C TYR A 44 68.08 -47.59 114.56
N ASP A 45 68.23 -46.72 115.55
CA ASP A 45 67.31 -45.60 115.79
C ASP A 45 67.33 -44.59 114.63
N MET A 46 68.51 -44.27 114.07
CA MET A 46 68.59 -43.44 112.86
C MET A 46 67.88 -44.08 111.66
N LEU A 47 68.11 -45.37 111.40
CA LEU A 47 67.45 -46.11 110.31
C LEU A 47 65.92 -46.19 110.51
N ARG A 48 65.48 -46.34 111.76
CA ARG A 48 64.06 -46.35 112.12
C ARG A 48 63.41 -44.99 111.87
N ASP A 49 64.07 -43.91 112.27
CA ASP A 49 63.61 -42.55 112.03
C ASP A 49 63.55 -42.24 110.53
N ASP A 50 64.57 -42.61 109.77
CA ASP A 50 64.60 -42.40 108.32
C ASP A 50 63.53 -43.22 107.60
N LEU A 51 63.28 -44.47 108.04
CA LEU A 51 62.17 -45.28 107.53
C LEU A 51 60.82 -44.62 107.82
N GLN A 52 60.58 -44.15 109.05
CA GLN A 52 59.35 -43.43 109.41
C GLN A 52 59.17 -42.15 108.59
N ARG A 53 60.24 -41.37 108.37
CA ARG A 53 60.19 -40.18 107.50
C ARG A 53 59.85 -40.56 106.05
N ALA A 54 60.43 -41.64 105.53
CA ALA A 54 60.16 -42.13 104.19
C ALA A 54 58.71 -42.64 104.04
N GLU A 55 58.18 -43.36 105.04
CA GLU A 55 56.78 -43.81 105.08
C GLU A 55 55.80 -42.62 105.12
N LEU A 56 56.10 -41.60 105.93
CA LEU A 56 55.30 -40.36 105.98
C LEU A 56 55.35 -39.60 104.65
N ALA A 57 56.52 -39.50 104.01
CA ALA A 57 56.69 -38.86 102.71
C ALA A 57 55.92 -39.62 101.62
N ASN A 58 55.99 -40.95 101.61
CA ASN A 58 55.25 -41.80 100.68
C ASN A 58 53.73 -41.69 100.91
N GLY A 59 53.30 -41.70 102.18
CA GLY A 59 51.90 -41.48 102.55
C GLY A 59 51.36 -40.14 102.05
N ARG A 60 52.14 -39.06 102.15
CA ARG A 60 51.79 -37.74 101.58
C ARG A 60 51.68 -37.78 100.07
N GLN A 61 52.64 -38.40 99.38
CA GLN A 61 52.61 -38.54 97.91
C GLN A 61 51.41 -39.35 97.42
N VAL A 62 51.02 -40.42 98.12
CA VAL A 62 49.83 -41.21 97.77
C VAL A 62 48.55 -40.40 97.90
N VAL A 63 48.43 -39.57 98.94
CA VAL A 63 47.28 -38.66 99.12
C VAL A 63 47.26 -37.59 98.03
N GLU A 64 48.39 -36.98 97.70
CA GLU A 64 48.49 -36.00 96.60
C GLU A 64 48.14 -36.62 95.25
N LEU A 65 48.65 -37.81 94.94
CA LEU A 65 48.30 -38.55 93.72
C LEU A 65 46.81 -38.93 93.68
N GLY A 66 46.22 -39.27 94.83
CA GLY A 66 44.78 -39.51 94.95
C GLY A 66 43.96 -38.26 94.63
N ALA A 67 44.32 -37.11 95.21
CA ALA A 67 43.66 -35.83 94.94
C ALA A 67 43.80 -35.40 93.47
N GLU A 68 44.96 -35.58 92.85
CA GLU A 68 45.17 -35.30 91.42
C GLU A 68 44.35 -36.25 90.51
N ARG A 69 44.21 -37.52 90.88
CA ARG A 69 43.32 -38.46 90.16
C ARG A 69 41.86 -38.04 90.23
N GLU A 70 41.40 -37.58 91.39
CA GLU A 70 40.02 -37.07 91.54
C GLU A 70 39.80 -35.79 90.75
N ARG A 71 40.77 -34.85 90.76
CA ARG A 71 40.73 -33.63 89.94
C ARG A 71 40.70 -33.95 88.45
N THR A 72 41.56 -34.85 87.98
CA THR A 72 41.59 -35.25 86.56
C THR A 72 40.30 -35.95 86.14
N ALA A 73 39.73 -36.82 86.99
CA ALA A 73 38.43 -37.45 86.74
C ALA A 73 37.27 -36.43 86.74
N ALA A 74 37.33 -35.38 87.57
CA ALA A 74 36.34 -34.30 87.55
C ALA A 74 36.45 -33.45 86.27
N LEU A 75 37.67 -33.10 85.85
CA LEU A 75 37.94 -32.37 84.61
C LEU A 75 37.52 -33.18 83.37
N GLN A 76 37.76 -34.49 83.35
CA GLN A 76 37.31 -35.37 82.27
C GLN A 76 35.78 -35.37 82.15
N ARG A 77 35.06 -35.48 83.27
CA ARG A 77 33.59 -35.39 83.29
C ARG A 77 33.08 -34.04 82.78
N GLN A 78 33.71 -32.93 83.17
CA GLN A 78 33.35 -31.61 82.65
C GLN A 78 33.63 -31.48 81.15
N LEU A 79 34.74 -32.04 80.67
CA LEU A 79 35.11 -32.00 79.27
C LEU A 79 34.17 -32.84 78.40
N GLU A 80 33.72 -33.99 78.90
CA GLU A 80 32.67 -34.80 78.26
C GLU A 80 31.33 -34.07 78.23
N ALA A 81 30.92 -33.44 79.32
CA ALA A 81 29.70 -32.62 79.36
C ALA A 81 29.76 -31.45 78.37
N ASN A 82 30.89 -30.74 78.31
CA ASN A 82 31.09 -29.65 77.35
C ASN A 82 31.07 -30.15 75.90
N ARG A 83 31.68 -31.31 75.60
CA ARG A 83 31.59 -31.93 74.27
C ARG A 83 30.17 -32.29 73.89
N GLY A 84 29.37 -32.77 74.85
CA GLY A 84 27.94 -33.04 74.65
C GLY A 84 27.17 -31.77 74.29
N LEU A 85 27.36 -30.69 75.06
CA LEU A 85 26.74 -29.39 74.80
C LEU A 85 27.17 -28.79 73.46
N GLU A 86 28.46 -28.89 73.09
CA GLU A 86 28.96 -28.44 71.79
C GLU A 86 28.30 -29.21 70.63
N ALA A 87 28.12 -30.52 70.77
CA ALA A 87 27.47 -31.34 69.76
C ALA A 87 26.00 -30.94 69.59
N GLU A 88 25.28 -30.72 70.69
CA GLU A 88 23.88 -30.28 70.67
C GLU A 88 23.73 -28.87 70.06
N LEU A 89 24.59 -27.93 70.44
CA LEU A 89 24.59 -26.58 69.87
C LEU A 89 24.91 -26.59 68.37
N ARG A 90 25.86 -27.44 67.93
CA ARG A 90 26.16 -27.63 66.50
C ARG A 90 24.96 -28.19 65.75
N GLN A 91 24.23 -29.14 66.34
CA GLN A 91 23.02 -29.70 65.74
C GLN A 91 21.91 -28.65 65.62
N GLN A 92 21.65 -27.89 66.69
CA GLN A 92 20.66 -26.81 66.66
C GLN A 92 21.01 -25.72 65.64
N THR A 93 22.29 -25.31 65.59
CA THR A 93 22.79 -24.34 64.61
C THR A 93 22.59 -24.84 63.19
N ARG A 94 22.89 -26.12 62.93
CA ARG A 94 22.68 -26.74 61.62
C ARG A 94 21.20 -26.78 61.24
N GLN A 95 20.31 -27.11 62.18
CA GLN A 95 18.86 -27.10 61.94
C GLN A 95 18.35 -25.69 61.65
N ALA A 96 18.77 -24.69 62.42
CA ALA A 96 18.41 -23.29 62.18
C ALA A 96 18.92 -22.79 60.82
N GLN A 97 20.14 -23.16 60.43
CA GLN A 97 20.69 -22.83 59.10
C GLN A 97 19.89 -23.47 57.96
N LEU A 98 19.47 -24.73 58.12
CA LEU A 98 18.63 -25.41 57.12
C LEU A 98 17.26 -24.73 56.99
N GLN A 99 16.61 -24.40 58.11
CA GLN A 99 15.33 -23.69 58.10
C GLN A 99 15.45 -22.30 57.48
N ALA A 100 16.52 -21.55 57.80
CA ALA A 100 16.77 -20.25 57.20
C ALA A 100 17.02 -20.35 55.68
N ALA A 101 17.76 -21.36 55.22
CA ALA A 101 17.98 -21.61 53.81
C ALA A 101 16.69 -21.97 53.07
N GLU A 102 15.83 -22.80 53.68
CA GLU A 102 14.53 -23.16 53.12
C GLU A 102 13.60 -21.93 53.01
N GLN A 103 13.54 -21.10 54.05
CA GLN A 103 12.76 -19.85 54.01
C GLN A 103 13.30 -18.87 52.97
N HIS A 104 14.62 -18.76 52.82
CA HIS A 104 15.24 -17.91 51.80
C HIS A 104 14.87 -18.38 50.39
N ALA A 105 14.97 -19.69 50.13
CA ALA A 105 14.61 -20.27 48.83
C ALA A 105 13.12 -20.06 48.51
N LEU A 106 12.22 -20.23 49.49
CA LEU A 106 10.79 -19.94 49.32
C LEU A 106 10.52 -18.46 49.04
N ALA A 107 11.22 -17.55 49.74
CA ALA A 107 11.08 -16.12 49.53
C ALA A 107 11.59 -15.69 48.14
N GLU A 108 12.70 -16.26 47.66
CA GLU A 108 13.21 -16.03 46.31
C GLU A 108 12.26 -16.55 45.24
N ALA A 109 11.71 -17.76 45.41
CA ALA A 109 10.72 -18.32 44.51
C ALA A 109 9.45 -17.44 44.44
N ALA A 110 8.95 -16.98 45.59
CA ALA A 110 7.80 -16.07 45.65
C ALA A 110 8.09 -14.72 44.98
N ARG A 111 9.29 -14.16 45.15
CA ARG A 111 9.70 -12.92 44.48
C ARG A 111 9.79 -13.09 42.96
N ALA A 112 10.38 -14.19 42.49
CA ALA A 112 10.46 -14.49 41.07
C ALA A 112 9.07 -14.67 40.44
N GLN A 113 8.17 -15.37 41.13
CA GLN A 113 6.78 -15.52 40.69
C GLN A 113 6.04 -14.17 40.63
N LEU A 114 6.23 -13.31 41.64
CA LEU A 114 5.62 -11.98 41.69
C LEU A 114 6.16 -11.06 40.59
N GLN A 115 7.46 -11.11 40.31
CA GLN A 115 8.07 -10.39 39.18
C GLN A 115 7.50 -10.88 37.84
N GLY A 116 7.43 -12.20 37.63
CA GLY A 116 6.84 -12.77 36.41
C GLY A 116 5.38 -12.37 36.22
N SER A 117 4.57 -12.38 37.28
CA SER A 117 3.17 -11.92 37.22
C SER A 117 3.05 -10.40 36.96
N GLN A 118 3.97 -9.59 37.49
CA GLN A 118 4.01 -8.14 37.23
C GLN A 118 4.36 -7.84 35.77
N GLU A 119 5.33 -8.56 35.20
CA GLU A 119 5.69 -8.46 33.78
C GLU A 119 4.53 -8.86 32.88
N GLN A 120 3.85 -9.97 33.17
CA GLN A 120 2.65 -10.39 32.44
C GLN A 120 1.52 -9.37 32.51
N LEU A 121 1.29 -8.76 33.69
CA LEU A 121 0.30 -7.69 33.86
C LEU A 121 0.67 -6.42 33.10
N ALA A 122 1.96 -6.07 33.03
CA ALA A 122 2.42 -4.94 32.24
C ALA A 122 2.20 -5.18 30.74
N GLU A 123 2.55 -6.37 30.24
CA GLU A 123 2.33 -6.76 28.85
C GLU A 123 0.84 -6.78 28.48
N LEU A 124 -0.01 -7.32 29.35
CA LEU A 124 -1.47 -7.32 29.15
C LEU A 124 -2.05 -5.91 29.11
N ARG A 125 -1.59 -4.99 29.99
CA ARG A 125 -2.02 -3.59 29.97
C ARG A 125 -1.58 -2.87 28.71
N GLU A 126 -0.36 -3.13 28.23
CA GLU A 126 0.12 -2.54 26.98
C GLU A 126 -0.68 -3.06 25.77
N ARG A 127 -0.96 -4.36 25.72
CA ARG A 127 -1.84 -4.96 24.69
C ARG A 127 -3.24 -4.35 24.71
N GLN A 128 -3.85 -4.23 25.90
CA GLN A 128 -5.16 -3.60 26.06
C GLN A 128 -5.15 -2.14 25.58
N HIS A 129 -4.09 -1.38 25.89
CA HIS A 129 -3.98 0.00 25.45
C HIS A 129 -3.85 0.11 23.92
N ARG A 130 -3.04 -0.77 23.30
CA ARG A 130 -2.92 -0.84 21.84
C ARG A 130 -4.24 -1.21 21.18
N GLU A 131 -4.99 -2.17 21.72
CA GLU A 131 -6.32 -2.50 21.20
C GLU A 131 -7.31 -1.33 21.33
N GLN A 132 -7.28 -0.59 22.44
CA GLN A 132 -8.12 0.60 22.61
C GLN A 132 -7.77 1.70 21.62
N GLN A 133 -6.49 1.93 21.34
CA GLN A 133 -6.03 2.88 20.33
C GLN A 133 -6.48 2.47 18.92
N LEU A 134 -6.29 1.20 18.55
CA LEU A 134 -6.76 0.66 17.28
C LEU A 134 -8.28 0.78 17.14
N HIS A 135 -9.03 0.50 18.21
CA HIS A 135 -10.49 0.64 18.18
C HIS A 135 -10.90 2.10 17.98
N ALA A 136 -10.24 3.05 18.64
CA ALA A 136 -10.50 4.48 18.45
C ALA A 136 -10.20 4.93 17.01
N GLU A 137 -9.07 4.50 16.44
CA GLU A 137 -8.69 4.81 15.05
C GLU A 137 -9.69 4.23 14.04
N VAL A 138 -10.13 2.98 14.25
CA VAL A 138 -11.15 2.34 13.42
C VAL A 138 -12.49 3.07 13.51
N GLN A 139 -12.91 3.50 14.70
CA GLN A 139 -14.13 4.27 14.90
C GLN A 139 -14.05 5.65 14.21
N GLU A 140 -12.91 6.34 14.31
CA GLU A 140 -12.69 7.61 13.62
C GLU A 140 -12.74 7.43 12.10
N ARG A 141 -12.07 6.39 11.57
CA ARG A 141 -12.10 6.08 10.14
C ARG A 141 -13.51 5.72 9.67
N HIS A 142 -14.26 4.97 10.47
CA HIS A 142 -15.65 4.65 10.17
C HIS A 142 -16.54 5.89 10.16
N ALA A 143 -16.35 6.81 11.10
CA ALA A 143 -17.08 8.08 11.14
C ALA A 143 -16.78 8.94 9.89
N ARG A 144 -15.50 9.07 9.50
CA ARG A 144 -15.10 9.79 8.28
C ARG A 144 -15.69 9.16 7.02
N LEU A 145 -15.62 7.84 6.90
CA LEU A 145 -16.22 7.12 5.76
C LEU A 145 -17.74 7.28 5.71
N ALA A 146 -18.42 7.29 6.86
CA ALA A 146 -19.87 7.51 6.92
C ALA A 146 -20.24 8.93 6.47
N GLU A 147 -19.45 9.93 6.83
CA GLU A 147 -19.62 11.32 6.38
C GLU A 147 -19.36 11.47 4.88
N GLU A 148 -18.27 10.91 4.37
CA GLU A 148 -17.96 10.88 2.93
C GLU A 148 -19.08 10.18 2.14
N HIS A 149 -19.59 9.05 2.65
CA HIS A 149 -20.69 8.33 2.01
C HIS A 149 -21.98 9.15 2.01
N ALA A 150 -22.30 9.86 3.10
CA ALA A 150 -23.46 10.74 3.17
C ALA A 150 -23.34 11.89 2.16
N THR A 151 -22.18 12.57 2.12
CA THR A 151 -21.95 13.69 1.19
C THR A 151 -21.97 13.25 -0.27
N LEU A 152 -21.37 12.10 -0.61
CA LEU A 152 -21.43 11.51 -1.93
C LEU A 152 -22.87 11.18 -2.33
N ARG A 153 -23.65 10.58 -1.43
CA ARG A 153 -25.05 10.24 -1.69
C ARG A 153 -25.89 11.47 -1.97
N THR A 154 -25.77 12.52 -1.15
CA THR A 154 -26.47 13.80 -1.38
C THR A 154 -26.05 14.46 -2.69
N THR A 155 -24.75 14.45 -3.01
CA THR A 155 -24.25 15.01 -4.27
C THR A 155 -24.80 14.25 -5.49
N LEU A 156 -24.95 12.93 -5.37
CA LEU A 156 -25.50 12.08 -6.42
C LEU A 156 -27.01 12.32 -6.60
N GLU A 157 -27.76 12.40 -5.50
CA GLU A 157 -29.18 12.77 -5.50
C GLU A 157 -29.39 14.14 -6.17
N GLN A 158 -28.60 15.15 -5.81
CA GLN A 158 -28.67 16.49 -6.42
C GLN A 158 -28.33 16.49 -7.91
N LYS A 159 -27.32 15.72 -8.33
CA LYS A 159 -26.98 15.59 -9.75
C LYS A 159 -28.09 14.92 -10.56
N GLU A 160 -28.73 13.91 -9.98
CA GLU A 160 -29.86 13.22 -10.62
C GLU A 160 -31.06 14.15 -10.77
N GLU A 161 -31.40 14.91 -9.73
CA GLU A 161 -32.47 15.92 -9.78
C GLU A 161 -32.16 17.01 -10.83
N HIS A 162 -30.93 17.54 -10.84
CA HIS A 162 -30.51 18.53 -11.83
C HIS A 162 -30.59 17.97 -13.26
N PHE A 163 -30.17 16.71 -13.46
CA PHE A 163 -30.23 16.06 -14.76
C PHE A 163 -31.67 15.86 -15.23
N GLN A 164 -32.58 15.46 -14.34
CA GLN A 164 -34.00 15.35 -14.64
C GLN A 164 -34.63 16.71 -14.98
N ALA A 165 -34.32 17.76 -14.21
CA ALA A 165 -34.79 19.11 -14.50
C ALA A 165 -34.28 19.62 -15.85
N GLN A 166 -33.02 19.36 -16.19
CA GLN A 166 -32.44 19.73 -17.48
C GLN A 166 -33.10 18.98 -18.65
N GLN A 167 -33.43 17.70 -18.47
CA GLN A 167 -34.19 16.94 -19.48
C GLN A 167 -35.60 17.50 -19.67
N LEU A 168 -36.27 17.89 -18.59
CA LEU A 168 -37.61 18.47 -18.65
C LEU A 168 -37.58 19.81 -19.39
N LEU A 169 -36.64 20.69 -19.05
CA LEU A 169 -36.44 21.98 -19.71
C LEU A 169 -36.15 21.82 -21.21
N LEU A 170 -35.33 20.85 -21.60
CA LEU A 170 -35.05 20.55 -23.01
C LEU A 170 -36.29 20.05 -23.76
N ARG A 171 -37.17 19.28 -23.09
CA ARG A 171 -38.45 18.85 -23.66
C ARG A 171 -39.41 20.02 -23.83
N GLU A 172 -39.59 20.84 -22.80
CA GLU A 172 -40.44 22.03 -22.84
C GLU A 172 -39.95 23.03 -23.88
N SER A 173 -38.65 23.31 -23.94
CA SER A 173 -38.05 24.17 -24.96
C SER A 173 -38.29 23.62 -26.38
N ARG A 174 -38.22 22.29 -26.57
CA ARG A 174 -38.57 21.67 -27.85
C ARG A 174 -40.03 21.83 -28.21
N GLU A 175 -40.95 21.67 -27.27
CA GLU A 175 -42.38 21.88 -27.51
C GLU A 175 -42.69 23.35 -27.79
N GLN A 176 -42.10 24.26 -27.04
CA GLN A 176 -42.27 25.69 -27.25
C GLN A 176 -41.70 26.14 -28.60
N LEU A 177 -40.50 25.67 -28.97
CA LEU A 177 -39.93 25.93 -30.30
C LEU A 177 -40.83 25.36 -31.42
N LYS A 178 -41.44 24.19 -31.21
CA LYS A 178 -42.39 23.63 -32.17
C LYS A 178 -43.63 24.53 -32.31
N LEU A 179 -44.16 25.02 -31.20
CA LEU A 179 -45.36 25.85 -31.17
C LEU A 179 -45.10 27.26 -31.73
N GLU A 180 -43.96 27.86 -31.41
CA GLU A 180 -43.48 29.11 -32.01
C GLU A 180 -43.22 28.93 -33.50
N PHE A 181 -42.68 27.79 -33.93
CA PHE A 181 -42.51 27.47 -35.34
C PHE A 181 -43.85 27.29 -36.06
N GLU A 182 -44.84 26.64 -35.45
CA GLU A 182 -46.21 26.53 -36.00
C GLU A 182 -46.89 27.90 -36.10
N GLN A 183 -46.75 28.76 -35.10
CA GLN A 183 -47.29 30.12 -35.13
C GLN A 183 -46.56 31.03 -36.13
N LEU A 184 -45.23 30.92 -36.22
CA LEU A 184 -44.43 31.66 -37.20
C LEU A 184 -44.73 31.18 -38.62
N ALA A 185 -44.89 29.86 -38.81
CA ALA A 185 -45.33 29.28 -40.07
C ALA A 185 -46.73 29.79 -40.42
N GLY A 186 -47.68 29.78 -39.49
CA GLY A 186 -49.03 30.34 -39.67
C GLY A 186 -49.02 31.83 -40.02
N ARG A 187 -48.25 32.65 -39.28
CA ARG A 187 -48.10 34.09 -39.57
C ARG A 187 -47.38 34.36 -40.88
N ILE A 188 -46.38 33.55 -41.27
CA ILE A 188 -45.73 33.67 -42.59
C ILE A 188 -46.70 33.24 -43.69
N PHE A 189 -47.54 32.24 -43.45
CA PHE A 189 -48.58 31.78 -44.38
C PHE A 189 -49.71 32.82 -44.53
N ASP A 190 -50.10 33.51 -43.46
CA ASP A 190 -51.14 34.56 -43.46
C ASP A 190 -50.58 35.89 -44.00
N ALA A 191 -49.40 36.32 -43.56
CA ALA A 191 -48.75 37.56 -44.01
C ALA A 191 -48.24 37.48 -45.46
N LYS A 192 -48.11 36.28 -46.04
CA LYS A 192 -47.82 36.08 -47.48
C LYS A 192 -48.93 35.35 -48.25
N GLY A 193 -50.07 35.07 -47.63
CA GLY A 193 -51.16 34.28 -48.21
C GLY A 193 -52.07 35.05 -49.16
N GLN A 194 -52.26 36.35 -48.95
CA GLN A 194 -53.14 37.15 -49.82
C GLN A 194 -52.47 37.66 -51.10
N ALA A 195 -51.15 37.59 -51.22
CA ALA A 195 -50.42 38.11 -52.40
C ALA A 195 -49.65 37.05 -53.22
N PHE A 196 -49.65 35.77 -52.83
CA PHE A 196 -48.77 34.75 -53.45
C PHE A 196 -49.47 33.44 -53.86
N ALA A 197 -50.80 33.37 -53.76
CA ALA A 197 -51.57 32.13 -53.84
C ALA A 197 -51.75 31.55 -55.26
N GLN A 198 -51.37 32.23 -56.34
CA GLN A 198 -51.74 31.78 -57.69
C GLN A 198 -50.65 31.06 -58.50
N HIS A 199 -49.40 30.91 -58.02
CA HIS A 199 -48.36 30.28 -58.85
C HIS A 199 -47.27 29.40 -58.19
N SER A 200 -47.20 29.23 -56.86
CA SER A 200 -45.98 28.69 -56.22
C SER A 200 -46.08 27.31 -55.54
N GLN A 201 -47.25 26.66 -55.49
CA GLN A 201 -47.42 25.40 -54.74
C GLN A 201 -46.62 24.21 -55.32
N GLN A 202 -46.46 24.11 -56.65
CA GLN A 202 -45.72 22.99 -57.26
C GLN A 202 -44.19 23.17 -57.21
N SER A 203 -43.68 24.41 -57.12
CA SER A 203 -42.24 24.70 -57.16
C SER A 203 -41.57 24.63 -55.78
N LEU A 204 -42.29 24.95 -54.70
CA LEU A 204 -41.75 24.90 -53.34
C LEU A 204 -41.59 23.48 -52.79
N ASP A 205 -42.49 22.56 -53.14
CA ASP A 205 -42.44 21.17 -52.66
C ASP A 205 -41.24 20.41 -53.27
N ALA A 206 -40.87 20.74 -54.51
CA ALA A 206 -39.67 20.22 -55.18
C ALA A 206 -38.36 20.81 -54.61
N LEU A 207 -38.37 22.06 -54.13
CA LEU A 207 -37.20 22.73 -53.56
C LEU A 207 -36.95 22.38 -52.08
N LEU A 208 -38.01 22.07 -51.33
CA LEU A 208 -37.93 21.74 -49.90
C LEU A 208 -37.75 20.25 -49.62
N ARG A 209 -38.11 19.37 -50.58
CA ARG A 209 -37.88 17.92 -50.48
C ARG A 209 -36.45 17.53 -50.15
N PRO A 210 -35.41 18.04 -50.85
CA PRO A 210 -34.02 17.69 -50.57
C PRO A 210 -33.57 18.12 -49.18
N PHE A 211 -34.12 19.22 -48.65
CA PHE A 211 -33.81 19.72 -47.32
C PHE A 211 -34.47 18.86 -46.23
N ARG A 212 -35.74 18.48 -46.44
CA ARG A 212 -36.47 17.60 -45.53
C ARG A 212 -35.84 16.19 -45.48
N GLU A 213 -35.46 15.64 -46.64
CA GLU A 213 -34.73 14.37 -46.74
C GLU A 213 -33.35 14.43 -46.08
N GLN A 214 -32.62 15.55 -46.18
CA GLN A 214 -31.33 15.69 -45.49
C GLN A 214 -31.45 15.88 -43.98
N ILE A 215 -32.46 16.59 -43.49
CA ILE A 215 -32.74 16.71 -42.05
C ILE A 215 -33.19 15.38 -41.45
N GLU A 216 -34.04 14.63 -42.15
CA GLU A 216 -34.42 13.26 -41.76
C GLU A 216 -33.21 12.32 -41.78
N GLY A 217 -32.36 12.41 -42.82
CA GLY A 217 -31.11 11.68 -42.89
C GLY A 217 -30.14 12.02 -41.77
N PHE A 218 -30.03 13.29 -41.38
CA PHE A 218 -29.22 13.73 -40.25
C PHE A 218 -29.76 13.23 -38.91
N ARG A 219 -31.08 13.35 -38.69
CA ARG A 219 -31.74 12.85 -37.48
C ARG A 219 -31.57 11.34 -37.33
N ALA A 220 -31.80 10.58 -38.40
CA ALA A 220 -31.59 9.14 -38.41
C ALA A 220 -30.12 8.78 -38.12
N LYS A 221 -29.16 9.57 -38.64
CA LYS A 221 -27.73 9.37 -38.36
C LYS A 221 -27.39 9.61 -36.88
N VAL A 222 -27.98 10.62 -36.26
CA VAL A 222 -27.73 10.97 -34.85
C VAL A 222 -28.35 9.92 -33.92
N GLU A 223 -29.57 9.46 -34.19
CA GLU A 223 -30.19 8.34 -33.44
C GLU A 223 -29.38 7.04 -33.61
N ASP A 224 -28.92 6.73 -34.82
CA ASP A 224 -28.07 5.55 -35.11
C ASP A 224 -26.72 5.64 -34.38
N ILE A 225 -26.11 6.83 -34.30
CA ILE A 225 -24.87 7.05 -33.52
C ILE A 225 -25.13 6.80 -32.03
N HIS A 226 -26.17 7.38 -31.43
CA HIS A 226 -26.47 7.16 -30.01
C HIS A 226 -26.77 5.70 -29.70
N HIS A 227 -27.51 5.01 -30.57
CA HIS A 227 -27.84 3.61 -30.39
C HIS A 227 -26.59 2.71 -30.47
N LYS A 228 -25.66 3.03 -31.38
CA LYS A 228 -24.35 2.37 -31.48
C LYS A 228 -23.45 2.66 -30.29
N ASP A 229 -23.49 3.88 -29.75
CA ASP A 229 -22.69 4.28 -28.60
C ASP A 229 -23.10 3.51 -27.33
N VAL A 230 -24.41 3.38 -27.08
CA VAL A 230 -24.94 2.59 -25.96
C VAL A 230 -24.59 1.11 -26.11
N GLN A 231 -24.72 0.55 -27.32
CA GLN A 231 -24.33 -0.84 -27.59
C GLN A 231 -22.82 -1.05 -27.41
N GLN A 232 -21.99 -0.10 -27.82
CA GLN A 232 -20.54 -0.15 -27.62
C GLN A 232 -20.15 -0.04 -26.14
N GLN A 233 -20.85 0.75 -25.34
CA GLN A 233 -20.62 0.83 -23.90
C GLN A 233 -21.01 -0.47 -23.19
N ALA A 234 -22.14 -1.07 -23.56
CA ALA A 234 -22.55 -2.38 -23.03
C ALA A 234 -21.56 -3.50 -23.44
N ALA A 235 -21.13 -3.52 -24.70
CA ALA A 235 -20.12 -4.46 -25.19
C ALA A 235 -18.77 -4.26 -24.49
N LEU A 236 -18.39 -3.02 -24.18
CA LEU A 236 -17.18 -2.71 -23.41
C LEU A 236 -17.28 -3.24 -21.97
N GLY A 237 -18.42 -3.05 -21.31
CA GLY A 237 -18.67 -3.59 -19.98
C GLY A 237 -18.52 -5.12 -19.94
N GLN A 238 -19.06 -5.80 -20.96
CA GLN A 238 -18.90 -7.25 -21.10
C GLN A 238 -17.44 -7.65 -21.37
N GLN A 239 -16.74 -6.94 -22.27
CA GLN A 239 -15.32 -7.18 -22.54
C GLN A 239 -14.45 -7.02 -21.28
N LEU A 240 -14.78 -6.07 -20.40
CA LEU A 240 -14.07 -5.90 -19.12
C LEU A 240 -14.32 -7.06 -18.15
N LEU A 241 -15.54 -7.59 -18.10
CA LEU A 241 -15.87 -8.77 -17.30
C LEU A 241 -15.17 -10.02 -17.83
N ASP A 242 -15.18 -10.22 -19.15
CA ASP A 242 -14.48 -11.33 -19.80
C ASP A 242 -12.97 -11.23 -19.55
N LEU A 243 -12.41 -10.01 -19.61
CA LEU A 243 -11.00 -9.74 -19.31
C LEU A 243 -10.67 -10.09 -17.85
N LYS A 244 -11.53 -9.76 -16.89
CA LYS A 244 -11.36 -10.13 -15.47
C LYS A 244 -11.28 -11.65 -15.28
N GLU A 245 -12.21 -12.40 -15.87
CA GLU A 245 -12.23 -13.86 -15.75
C GLU A 245 -11.04 -14.51 -16.45
N LEU A 246 -10.68 -14.00 -17.63
CA LEU A 246 -9.52 -14.47 -18.38
C LEU A 246 -8.22 -14.20 -17.63
N ASN A 247 -8.11 -13.06 -16.94
CA ASN A 247 -6.95 -12.72 -16.14
C ASN A 247 -6.78 -13.67 -14.94
N ARG A 248 -7.91 -14.08 -14.34
CA ARG A 248 -7.93 -15.12 -13.29
C ARG A 248 -7.41 -16.45 -13.84
N GLN A 249 -7.85 -16.85 -15.04
CA GLN A 249 -7.40 -18.08 -15.70
C GLN A 249 -5.90 -18.05 -16.03
N ILE A 250 -5.43 -16.98 -16.67
CA ILE A 250 -4.00 -16.82 -17.04
C ILE A 250 -3.12 -16.84 -15.79
N THR A 251 -3.53 -16.18 -14.70
CA THR A 251 -2.77 -16.17 -13.45
C THR A 251 -2.67 -17.57 -12.86
N GLN A 252 -3.75 -18.35 -12.91
CA GLN A 252 -3.77 -19.72 -12.41
C GLN A 252 -2.93 -20.66 -13.28
N GLU A 253 -3.12 -20.63 -14.59
CA GLU A 253 -2.33 -21.42 -15.55
C GLU A 253 -0.83 -21.08 -15.45
N ALA A 254 -0.51 -19.79 -15.24
CA ALA A 254 0.85 -19.34 -15.04
C ALA A 254 1.49 -19.92 -13.77
N HIS A 255 0.72 -20.01 -12.70
CA HIS A 255 1.17 -20.59 -11.44
C HIS A 255 1.38 -22.11 -11.55
N ASP A 256 0.42 -22.81 -12.14
CA ASP A 256 0.45 -24.27 -12.28
C ASP A 256 1.58 -24.71 -13.23
N LEU A 257 1.79 -23.99 -14.33
CA LEU A 257 2.84 -24.33 -15.28
C LEU A 257 4.24 -23.93 -14.79
N ALA A 258 4.38 -22.83 -14.06
CA ALA A 258 5.65 -22.49 -13.41
C ALA A 258 6.10 -23.57 -12.41
N THR A 259 5.14 -24.25 -11.80
CA THR A 259 5.37 -25.40 -10.92
C THR A 259 5.76 -26.65 -11.74
N ALA A 260 5.15 -26.85 -12.91
CA ALA A 260 5.41 -27.99 -13.79
C ALA A 260 6.74 -27.91 -14.57
N LEU A 261 7.22 -26.71 -14.95
CA LEU A 261 8.43 -26.50 -15.75
C LEU A 261 9.74 -26.43 -14.93
N ARG A 262 9.72 -26.98 -13.71
CA ARG A 262 10.84 -26.96 -12.76
C ARG A 262 12.13 -27.50 -13.39
N GLY A 263 13.19 -26.69 -13.35
CA GLY A 263 14.56 -27.11 -13.75
C GLY A 263 14.89 -26.99 -15.24
N GLN A 264 13.94 -26.58 -16.11
CA GLN A 264 14.18 -26.44 -17.55
C GLN A 264 14.29 -24.97 -17.97
N LYS A 265 15.47 -24.36 -17.76
CA LYS A 265 15.74 -22.93 -18.03
C LYS A 265 15.30 -22.45 -19.43
N LYS A 266 15.50 -23.27 -20.46
CA LYS A 266 15.11 -22.95 -21.85
C LYS A 266 13.59 -23.00 -22.06
N ALA A 267 12.91 -23.97 -21.46
CA ALA A 267 11.45 -24.10 -21.55
C ALA A 267 10.74 -22.96 -20.80
N GLN A 268 11.26 -22.57 -19.64
CA GLN A 268 10.73 -21.46 -18.84
C GLN A 268 10.88 -20.10 -19.56
N GLY A 269 12.02 -19.86 -20.22
CA GLY A 269 12.22 -18.67 -21.04
C GLY A 269 11.26 -18.61 -22.24
N ASN A 270 11.17 -19.70 -23.01
CA ASN A 270 10.24 -19.78 -24.14
C ASN A 270 8.78 -19.61 -23.70
N TRP A 271 8.43 -20.09 -22.50
CA TRP A 271 7.09 -19.93 -21.97
C TRP A 271 6.79 -18.49 -21.52
N GLY A 272 7.75 -17.80 -20.90
CA GLY A 272 7.61 -16.38 -20.57
C GLY A 272 7.33 -15.52 -21.82
N GLU A 273 7.99 -15.84 -22.94
CA GLU A 273 7.73 -15.20 -24.23
C GLU A 273 6.34 -15.54 -24.79
N LEU A 274 5.90 -16.79 -24.69
CA LEU A 274 4.56 -17.21 -25.12
C LEU A 274 3.45 -16.52 -24.30
N ILE A 275 3.66 -16.30 -23.00
CA ILE A 275 2.72 -15.55 -22.16
C ILE A 275 2.70 -14.07 -22.56
N LEU A 276 3.84 -13.46 -22.83
CA LEU A 276 3.90 -12.09 -23.33
C LEU A 276 3.14 -11.96 -24.66
N GLU A 277 3.36 -12.87 -25.59
CA GLU A 277 2.66 -12.95 -26.87
C GLU A 277 1.14 -13.08 -26.68
N ASN A 278 0.70 -14.01 -25.84
CA ASN A 278 -0.71 -14.18 -25.50
C ASN A 278 -1.32 -12.88 -24.93
N VAL A 279 -0.60 -12.17 -24.05
CA VAL A 279 -1.08 -10.91 -23.49
C VAL A 279 -1.23 -9.83 -24.56
N LEU A 280 -0.26 -9.75 -25.49
CA LEU A 280 -0.31 -8.80 -26.61
C LEU A 280 -1.47 -9.10 -27.57
N GLU A 281 -1.62 -10.35 -27.99
CA GLU A 281 -2.71 -10.78 -28.88
C GLU A 281 -4.08 -10.57 -28.24
N ARG A 282 -4.23 -10.93 -26.96
CA ARG A 282 -5.49 -10.78 -26.21
C ARG A 282 -5.80 -9.33 -25.86
N SER A 283 -4.80 -8.47 -25.78
CA SER A 283 -5.01 -7.02 -25.78
C SER A 283 -5.54 -6.51 -27.12
N GLY A 284 -5.64 -7.37 -28.14
CA GLY A 284 -6.18 -7.13 -29.48
C GLY A 284 -5.13 -6.66 -30.50
N LEU A 285 -3.84 -6.75 -30.17
CA LEU A 285 -2.73 -6.35 -31.04
C LEU A 285 -2.41 -7.50 -32.00
N ARG A 286 -2.05 -7.19 -33.24
CA ARG A 286 -1.70 -8.17 -34.27
C ARG A 286 -0.21 -8.17 -34.53
N GLU A 287 0.41 -9.34 -34.50
CA GLU A 287 1.81 -9.49 -34.86
C GLU A 287 2.06 -9.01 -36.30
N GLY A 288 3.20 -8.36 -36.53
CA GLY A 288 3.61 -7.82 -37.83
C GLY A 288 2.94 -6.50 -38.21
N ARG A 289 1.86 -6.12 -37.53
CA ARG A 289 1.18 -4.82 -37.73
C ARG A 289 1.30 -3.92 -36.50
N ASP A 290 0.78 -4.38 -35.36
CA ASP A 290 0.66 -3.57 -34.14
C ASP A 290 1.83 -3.84 -33.18
N PHE A 291 2.48 -5.01 -33.28
CA PHE A 291 3.74 -5.27 -32.61
C PHE A 291 4.66 -6.15 -33.47
N VAL A 292 5.97 -6.08 -33.20
CA VAL A 292 6.99 -6.89 -33.87
C VAL A 292 7.92 -7.49 -32.82
N ARG A 293 8.19 -8.79 -32.93
CA ARG A 293 9.11 -9.51 -32.05
C ARG A 293 10.55 -9.41 -32.54
N GLU A 294 11.48 -9.43 -31.58
CA GLU A 294 12.92 -9.60 -31.80
C GLU A 294 13.53 -8.71 -32.91
N ARG A 295 12.98 -7.51 -33.08
CA ARG A 295 13.49 -6.59 -34.10
C ARG A 295 14.89 -6.17 -33.70
N SER A 296 15.85 -6.46 -34.56
CA SER A 296 17.22 -6.10 -34.29
C SER A 296 17.53 -4.71 -34.80
N PHE A 297 18.15 -3.91 -33.95
CA PHE A 297 18.70 -2.60 -34.28
C PHE A 297 20.23 -2.69 -34.23
N THR A 298 20.87 -2.09 -35.21
CA THR A 298 22.33 -1.97 -35.25
C THR A 298 22.67 -0.56 -34.81
N THR A 299 23.35 -0.43 -33.67
CA THR A 299 23.86 0.84 -33.15
C THR A 299 25.38 0.88 -33.27
N GLU A 300 25.97 2.06 -33.05
CA GLU A 300 27.42 2.24 -32.98
C GLU A 300 28.07 1.41 -31.86
N THR A 301 27.30 1.08 -30.81
CA THR A 301 27.72 0.30 -29.63
C THR A 301 27.39 -1.20 -29.74
N GLY A 302 26.88 -1.65 -30.88
CA GLY A 302 26.61 -3.07 -31.18
C GLY A 302 25.16 -3.37 -31.55
N ARG A 303 24.80 -4.65 -31.55
CA ARG A 303 23.45 -5.11 -31.91
C ARG A 303 22.56 -5.09 -30.66
N ARG A 304 21.43 -4.38 -30.72
CA ARG A 304 20.42 -4.31 -29.66
C ARG A 304 19.12 -4.93 -30.16
N ARG A 305 18.48 -5.74 -29.32
CA ARG A 305 17.28 -6.50 -29.68
C ARG A 305 16.34 -6.54 -28.48
N PRO A 306 15.33 -5.65 -28.42
CA PRO A 306 14.23 -5.82 -27.47
C PRO A 306 13.43 -7.07 -27.84
N ASP A 307 12.77 -7.65 -26.84
CA ASP A 307 11.95 -8.85 -27.04
C ASP A 307 10.70 -8.51 -27.87
N VAL A 308 10.02 -7.41 -27.54
CA VAL A 308 8.86 -6.90 -28.28
C VAL A 308 8.91 -5.39 -28.47
N LEU A 309 8.56 -4.95 -29.68
CA LEU A 309 8.29 -3.56 -30.02
C LEU A 309 6.80 -3.40 -30.37
N VAL A 310 6.06 -2.62 -29.58
CA VAL A 310 4.66 -2.28 -29.84
C VAL A 310 4.59 -0.93 -30.56
N HIS A 311 3.87 -0.88 -31.67
CA HIS A 311 3.61 0.34 -32.43
C HIS A 311 2.40 1.07 -31.85
N LEU A 312 2.59 2.34 -31.48
CA LEU A 312 1.55 3.22 -30.98
C LEU A 312 1.22 4.30 -32.05
N PRO A 313 0.04 4.96 -31.98
CA PRO A 313 -0.32 6.06 -32.85
C PRO A 313 0.69 7.21 -32.82
N GLN A 314 0.57 8.10 -33.80
CA GLN A 314 1.52 9.20 -34.02
C GLN A 314 2.96 8.68 -34.22
N LYS A 315 3.10 7.45 -34.74
CA LYS A 315 4.37 6.74 -34.95
C LYS A 315 5.18 6.59 -33.65
N LYS A 316 4.52 6.51 -32.51
CA LYS A 316 5.18 6.27 -31.23
C LYS A 316 5.45 4.77 -31.04
N HIS A 317 6.32 4.44 -30.10
CA HIS A 317 6.76 3.07 -29.86
C HIS A 317 6.79 2.78 -28.37
N LEU A 318 6.46 1.54 -28.00
CA LEU A 318 6.62 1.01 -26.65
C LEU A 318 7.50 -0.23 -26.72
N VAL A 319 8.51 -0.27 -25.86
CA VAL A 319 9.49 -1.36 -25.82
C VAL A 319 9.21 -2.24 -24.61
N VAL A 320 9.06 -3.55 -24.83
CA VAL A 320 8.86 -4.56 -23.78
C VAL A 320 10.00 -5.58 -23.82
N ASP A 321 10.57 -5.89 -22.66
CA ASP A 321 11.64 -6.87 -22.46
C ASP A 321 11.30 -7.78 -21.26
N ALA A 322 11.46 -9.10 -21.40
CA ALA A 322 10.78 -10.09 -20.55
C ALA A 322 11.70 -11.07 -19.80
N LYS A 323 12.99 -10.80 -19.66
CA LYS A 323 13.96 -11.85 -19.26
C LYS A 323 14.27 -11.95 -17.76
N VAL A 324 13.28 -11.86 -16.88
CA VAL A 324 13.50 -12.16 -15.45
C VAL A 324 13.69 -13.67 -15.25
N SER A 325 14.78 -14.07 -14.60
CA SER A 325 15.00 -15.46 -14.20
C SER A 325 14.13 -15.82 -13.00
N LEU A 326 13.21 -16.77 -13.18
CA LEU A 326 12.25 -17.18 -12.14
C LEU A 326 12.69 -18.41 -11.35
N ASN A 327 13.92 -18.91 -11.54
CA ASN A 327 14.46 -20.09 -10.84
C ASN A 327 14.39 -19.96 -9.31
N ALA A 328 14.76 -18.79 -8.78
CA ALA A 328 14.76 -18.51 -7.35
C ALA A 328 13.33 -18.48 -6.79
N TYR A 329 12.39 -17.86 -7.52
CA TYR A 329 10.96 -17.90 -7.19
C TYR A 329 10.40 -19.33 -7.17
N THR A 330 10.74 -20.15 -8.17
CA THR A 330 10.33 -21.56 -8.20
C THR A 330 10.86 -22.31 -6.98
N ARG A 331 12.10 -22.09 -6.54
CA ARG A 331 12.62 -22.67 -5.30
C ARG A 331 11.88 -22.17 -4.06
N TYR A 332 11.59 -20.87 -3.99
CA TYR A 332 10.87 -20.26 -2.89
C TYR A 332 9.47 -20.87 -2.68
N VAL A 333 8.69 -21.06 -3.75
CA VAL A 333 7.32 -21.61 -3.65
C VAL A 333 7.32 -23.10 -3.33
N ASN A 334 8.35 -23.84 -3.75
CA ASN A 334 8.40 -25.30 -3.63
C ASN A 334 9.19 -25.82 -2.42
N SER A 335 9.83 -24.94 -1.63
CA SER A 335 10.58 -25.35 -0.45
C SER A 335 9.68 -25.45 0.78
N GLU A 336 9.80 -26.55 1.53
CA GLU A 336 9.14 -26.72 2.84
C GLU A 336 10.02 -26.23 3.99
N ASP A 337 11.33 -26.04 3.76
CA ASP A 337 12.26 -25.48 4.74
C ASP A 337 12.21 -23.94 4.74
N GLU A 338 11.99 -23.34 5.91
CA GLU A 338 11.93 -21.88 6.08
C GLU A 338 13.29 -21.18 5.84
N GLY A 339 14.40 -21.88 6.08
CA GLY A 339 15.75 -21.38 5.81
C GLY A 339 15.98 -21.21 4.31
N GLU A 340 15.73 -22.26 3.55
CA GLU A 340 15.80 -22.26 2.09
C GLU A 340 14.80 -21.28 1.46
N ARG A 341 13.56 -21.19 1.99
CA ARG A 341 12.57 -20.20 1.50
C ARG A 341 13.10 -18.77 1.59
N ARG A 342 13.66 -18.38 2.75
CA ARG A 342 14.22 -17.02 2.92
C ARG A 342 15.39 -16.75 1.97
N LEU A 343 16.27 -17.73 1.80
CA LEU A 343 17.42 -17.61 0.90
C LEU A 343 16.97 -17.47 -0.57
N ALA A 344 16.05 -18.33 -1.03
CA ALA A 344 15.51 -18.29 -2.38
C ALA A 344 14.73 -16.99 -2.66
N LEU A 345 14.01 -16.45 -1.67
CA LEU A 345 13.33 -15.16 -1.81
C LEU A 345 14.33 -14.01 -1.98
N GLY A 346 15.42 -13.98 -1.19
CA GLY A 346 16.48 -12.98 -1.34
C GLY A 346 17.18 -13.04 -2.71
N GLU A 347 17.43 -14.25 -3.23
CA GLU A 347 17.96 -14.45 -4.58
C GLU A 347 16.99 -13.96 -5.66
N HIS A 348 15.68 -14.16 -5.47
CA HIS A 348 14.65 -13.69 -6.39
C HIS A 348 14.59 -12.16 -6.44
N VAL A 349 14.55 -11.49 -5.29
CA VAL A 349 14.60 -10.01 -5.21
C VAL A 349 15.83 -9.46 -5.91
N ARG A 350 17.01 -10.06 -5.67
CA ARG A 350 18.25 -9.66 -6.32
C ARG A 350 18.16 -9.84 -7.84
N ALA A 351 17.64 -10.98 -8.31
CA ALA A 351 17.51 -11.25 -9.75
C ALA A 351 16.58 -10.24 -10.45
N VAL A 352 15.48 -9.84 -9.81
CA VAL A 352 14.60 -8.79 -10.35
C VAL A 352 15.31 -7.43 -10.37
N GLY A 353 15.98 -7.06 -9.28
CA GLY A 353 16.74 -5.81 -9.20
C GLY A 353 17.89 -5.71 -10.20
N ASP A 354 18.61 -6.81 -10.43
CA ASP A 354 19.67 -6.90 -11.43
C ASP A 354 19.12 -6.71 -12.85
N ARG A 355 17.94 -7.28 -13.14
CA ARG A 355 17.28 -7.10 -14.44
C ARG A 355 16.81 -5.66 -14.66
N ILE A 356 16.28 -5.00 -13.62
CA ILE A 356 15.89 -3.58 -13.69
C ILE A 356 17.12 -2.73 -14.07
N ARG A 357 18.24 -2.93 -13.38
CA ARG A 357 19.49 -2.22 -13.68
C ARG A 357 19.99 -2.51 -15.09
N GLU A 358 20.02 -3.78 -15.49
CA GLU A 358 20.43 -4.18 -16.83
C GLU A 358 19.58 -3.49 -17.91
N LEU A 359 18.26 -3.38 -17.70
CA LEU A 359 17.35 -2.77 -18.67
C LEU A 359 17.47 -1.26 -18.75
N ALA A 360 17.67 -0.59 -17.63
CA ALA A 360 17.94 0.84 -17.59
C ALA A 360 19.17 1.20 -18.45
N ASP A 361 20.22 0.38 -18.37
CA ASP A 361 21.48 0.58 -19.11
C ASP A 361 21.38 0.28 -20.62
N ARG A 362 20.28 -0.33 -21.11
CA ARG A 362 20.14 -0.67 -22.54
C ARG A 362 19.67 0.48 -23.42
N GLU A 363 19.22 1.58 -22.82
CA GLU A 363 18.83 2.84 -23.49
C GLU A 363 18.01 2.62 -24.77
N TYR A 364 17.02 1.72 -24.76
CA TYR A 364 16.26 1.37 -25.96
C TYR A 364 15.59 2.58 -26.64
N PHE A 365 15.30 3.65 -25.90
CA PHE A 365 14.75 4.89 -26.42
C PHE A 365 15.69 5.62 -27.39
N SER A 366 17.00 5.38 -27.31
CA SER A 366 18.03 6.01 -28.16
C SER A 366 18.20 5.30 -29.51
N LEU A 367 17.49 4.19 -29.75
CA LEU A 367 17.66 3.39 -30.96
C LEU A 367 17.19 4.15 -32.22
N PRO A 368 17.96 4.10 -33.33
CA PRO A 368 17.61 4.80 -34.56
C PRO A 368 16.22 4.41 -35.09
N GLY A 369 15.38 5.41 -35.34
CA GLY A 369 14.04 5.22 -35.89
C GLY A 369 12.97 4.83 -34.88
N LEU A 370 13.30 4.76 -33.58
CA LEU A 370 12.31 4.65 -32.51
C LEU A 370 11.89 6.04 -32.02
N ASN A 371 10.59 6.14 -31.76
CA ASN A 371 9.96 7.32 -31.16
C ASN A 371 9.21 6.83 -29.92
N SER A 372 9.97 6.40 -28.92
CA SER A 372 9.47 5.89 -27.65
C SER A 372 9.77 6.89 -26.53
N PRO A 373 8.96 6.92 -25.46
CA PRO A 373 9.38 7.59 -24.23
C PRO A 373 10.69 6.99 -23.70
N GLU A 374 11.38 7.74 -22.85
CA GLU A 374 12.53 7.27 -22.07
C GLU A 374 12.05 6.30 -20.98
N MET A 375 11.39 5.20 -21.35
CA MET A 375 10.91 4.18 -20.42
C MET A 375 10.79 2.81 -21.11
N VAL A 376 11.21 1.75 -20.42
CA VAL A 376 11.11 0.36 -20.89
C VAL A 376 10.20 -0.46 -19.98
N PHE A 377 9.40 -1.34 -20.56
CA PHE A 377 8.53 -2.24 -19.82
C PHE A 377 9.27 -3.55 -19.52
N LEU A 378 9.49 -3.83 -18.24
CA LEU A 378 9.97 -5.11 -17.75
C LEU A 378 8.78 -6.05 -17.55
N PHE A 379 8.67 -7.09 -18.36
CA PHE A 379 7.61 -8.08 -18.22
C PHE A 379 7.99 -9.22 -17.28
N ILE A 380 7.15 -9.47 -16.26
CA ILE A 380 7.26 -10.61 -15.35
C ILE A 380 6.05 -11.52 -15.58
N PRO A 381 6.23 -12.75 -16.10
CA PRO A 381 5.11 -13.59 -16.54
C PRO A 381 4.28 -14.19 -15.40
N ILE A 382 4.77 -14.12 -14.14
CA ILE A 382 4.08 -14.63 -12.96
C ILE A 382 3.82 -13.48 -11.99
N GLU A 383 2.54 -13.15 -11.80
CA GLU A 383 2.09 -12.08 -10.90
C GLU A 383 2.59 -12.28 -9.47
N SER A 384 2.42 -13.49 -8.91
CA SER A 384 2.84 -13.82 -7.56
C SER A 384 4.36 -13.76 -7.36
N ALA A 385 5.15 -13.96 -8.41
CA ALA A 385 6.59 -13.74 -8.33
C ALA A 385 6.93 -12.26 -8.13
N PHE A 386 6.19 -11.35 -8.79
CA PHE A 386 6.38 -9.92 -8.60
C PHE A 386 5.91 -9.47 -7.22
N VAL A 387 4.72 -9.91 -6.78
CA VAL A 387 4.15 -9.56 -5.47
C VAL A 387 5.08 -9.99 -4.32
N GLU A 388 5.62 -11.20 -4.37
CA GLU A 388 6.52 -11.70 -3.32
C GLU A 388 7.86 -10.94 -3.32
N ALA A 389 8.36 -10.50 -4.47
CA ALA A 389 9.55 -9.65 -4.54
C ALA A 389 9.29 -8.27 -3.89
N LEU A 390 8.12 -7.66 -4.13
CA LEU A 390 7.76 -6.38 -3.53
C LEU A 390 7.58 -6.46 -2.01
N LYS A 391 6.95 -7.54 -1.51
CA LYS A 391 6.82 -7.76 -0.05
C LYS A 391 8.18 -7.89 0.64
N ALA A 392 9.18 -8.44 -0.05
CA ALA A 392 10.52 -8.62 0.49
C ALA A 392 11.39 -7.36 0.37
N ASP A 393 11.19 -6.53 -0.66
CA ASP A 393 11.83 -5.23 -0.82
C ASP A 393 10.88 -4.23 -1.50
N GLU A 394 10.21 -3.42 -0.67
CA GLU A 394 9.24 -2.41 -1.13
C GLU A 394 9.88 -1.32 -2.00
N SER A 395 11.19 -1.07 -1.82
CA SER A 395 11.91 -0.05 -2.59
C SER A 395 12.18 -0.46 -4.03
N LEU A 396 11.99 -1.74 -4.37
CA LEU A 396 12.25 -2.28 -5.71
C LEU A 396 11.37 -1.61 -6.78
N PHE A 397 10.11 -1.31 -6.48
CA PHE A 397 9.21 -0.60 -7.39
C PHE A 397 9.65 0.84 -7.63
N GLN A 398 10.00 1.55 -6.55
CA GLN A 398 10.44 2.95 -6.62
C GLN A 398 11.74 3.07 -7.42
N ARG A 399 12.72 2.19 -7.16
CA ARG A 399 13.98 2.13 -7.94
C ARG A 399 13.72 1.86 -9.42
N ALA A 400 12.77 0.98 -9.75
CA ALA A 400 12.42 0.72 -11.14
C ALA A 400 11.94 1.99 -11.85
N ILE A 401 11.02 2.74 -11.23
CA ILE A 401 10.50 4.00 -11.78
C ILE A 401 11.61 5.05 -11.92
N GLU A 402 12.45 5.23 -10.89
CA GLU A 402 13.57 6.18 -10.92
C GLU A 402 14.59 5.85 -12.02
N GLN A 403 14.71 4.57 -12.37
CA GLN A 403 15.56 4.09 -13.45
C GLN A 403 14.82 3.95 -14.79
N ASN A 404 13.63 4.55 -14.93
CA ASN A 404 12.85 4.53 -16.15
C ASN A 404 12.45 3.11 -16.63
N VAL A 405 12.25 2.19 -15.69
CA VAL A 405 11.78 0.83 -15.93
C VAL A 405 10.39 0.65 -15.31
N LEU A 406 9.38 0.39 -16.13
CA LEU A 406 8.06 0.05 -15.63
C LEU A 406 7.93 -1.47 -15.53
N VAL A 407 7.76 -1.99 -14.32
CA VAL A 407 7.49 -3.41 -14.14
C VAL A 407 6.04 -3.70 -14.47
N ALA A 408 5.80 -4.64 -15.38
CA ALA A 408 4.50 -5.07 -15.82
C ALA A 408 4.36 -6.59 -15.72
N THR A 409 3.19 -7.02 -15.30
CA THR A 409 2.71 -8.41 -15.22
C THR A 409 1.64 -8.64 -16.28
N PRO A 410 1.17 -9.88 -16.53
CA PRO A 410 0.10 -10.12 -17.51
C PRO A 410 -1.10 -9.20 -17.31
N THR A 411 -1.54 -9.04 -16.07
CA THR A 411 -2.66 -8.18 -15.68
C THR A 411 -2.44 -6.72 -16.04
N THR A 412 -1.32 -6.16 -15.60
CA THR A 412 -1.04 -4.74 -15.71
C THR A 412 -0.70 -4.37 -17.15
N LEU A 413 0.07 -5.21 -17.86
CA LEU A 413 0.36 -5.00 -19.28
C LEU A 413 -0.90 -5.05 -20.13
N LEU A 414 -1.77 -6.06 -19.93
CA LEU A 414 -3.05 -6.17 -20.64
C LEU A 414 -3.92 -4.93 -20.41
N THR A 415 -3.99 -4.47 -19.16
CA THR A 415 -4.77 -3.29 -18.78
C THR A 415 -4.21 -2.02 -19.41
N SER A 416 -2.89 -1.80 -19.32
CA SER A 416 -2.21 -0.64 -19.92
C SER A 416 -2.41 -0.60 -21.43
N LEU A 417 -2.25 -1.73 -22.12
CA LEU A 417 -2.44 -1.81 -23.58
C LEU A 417 -3.89 -1.59 -23.98
N ASN A 418 -4.86 -2.05 -23.18
CA ASN A 418 -6.27 -1.78 -23.43
C ASN A 418 -6.67 -0.34 -23.17
N ILE A 419 -6.14 0.31 -22.13
CA ILE A 419 -6.33 1.76 -21.90
C ILE A 419 -5.76 2.53 -23.09
N VAL A 420 -4.56 2.18 -23.52
CA VAL A 420 -3.91 2.74 -24.68
C VAL A 420 -4.78 2.53 -25.94
N ARG A 421 -5.34 1.34 -26.17
CA ARG A 421 -6.32 1.08 -27.24
C ARG A 421 -7.60 1.92 -27.14
N GLN A 422 -8.13 2.10 -25.94
CA GLN A 422 -9.35 2.88 -25.74
C GLN A 422 -9.11 4.36 -26.03
N LEU A 423 -7.96 4.89 -25.60
CA LEU A 423 -7.46 6.22 -25.98
C LEU A 423 -7.35 6.32 -27.51
N TRP A 424 -6.91 5.27 -28.21
CA TRP A 424 -6.84 5.24 -29.68
C TRP A 424 -8.21 5.33 -30.34
N ARG A 425 -9.20 4.57 -29.85
CA ARG A 425 -10.58 4.61 -30.38
C ARG A 425 -11.18 6.01 -30.23
N PHE A 426 -10.90 6.66 -29.11
CA PHE A 426 -11.35 8.02 -28.82
C PHE A 426 -10.70 9.05 -29.76
N GLU A 427 -9.39 8.95 -30.02
CA GLU A 427 -8.68 9.88 -30.91
C GLU A 427 -9.08 9.71 -32.39
N ASP A 428 -9.26 8.47 -32.86
CA ASP A 428 -9.79 8.21 -34.20
C ASP A 428 -11.22 8.77 -34.38
N GLN A 429 -12.04 8.72 -33.33
CA GLN A 429 -13.40 9.27 -33.36
C GLN A 429 -13.41 10.80 -33.33
N ASN A 430 -12.49 11.43 -32.59
CA ASN A 430 -12.33 12.89 -32.58
C ASN A 430 -11.90 13.45 -33.94
N ARG A 431 -11.13 12.69 -34.74
CA ARG A 431 -10.76 13.10 -36.11
C ARG A 431 -11.98 13.30 -37.02
N HIS A 432 -13.05 12.53 -36.82
CA HIS A 432 -14.31 12.69 -37.58
C HIS A 432 -15.12 13.93 -37.16
N THR A 433 -14.92 14.45 -35.95
CA THR A 433 -15.59 15.67 -35.46
C THR A 433 -15.09 16.93 -36.20
N ALA A 434 -13.81 16.98 -36.58
CA ALA A 434 -13.27 18.07 -37.39
C ALA A 434 -13.88 18.08 -38.80
N GLU A 435 -14.07 16.90 -39.41
CA GLU A 435 -14.71 16.76 -40.72
C GLU A 435 -16.21 17.13 -40.67
N LEU A 436 -16.88 16.83 -39.55
CA LEU A 436 -18.26 17.25 -39.30
C LEU A 436 -18.37 18.77 -39.18
N ALA A 437 -17.45 19.42 -38.46
CA ALA A 437 -17.41 20.87 -38.33
C ALA A 437 -17.16 21.56 -39.69
N GLU A 438 -16.27 21.00 -40.52
CA GLU A 438 -16.03 21.52 -41.88
C GLU A 438 -17.26 21.37 -42.79
N ARG A 439 -17.95 20.23 -42.73
CA ARG A 439 -19.20 20.03 -43.48
C ARG A 439 -20.31 20.94 -43.00
N ALA A 440 -20.45 21.13 -41.68
CA ALA A 440 -21.42 22.07 -41.10
C ALA A 440 -21.13 23.51 -41.55
N GLY A 441 -19.86 23.93 -41.59
CA GLY A 441 -19.43 25.23 -42.11
C GLY A 441 -19.82 25.42 -43.58
N LYS A 442 -19.56 24.41 -44.44
CA LYS A 442 -19.96 24.45 -45.86
C LYS A 442 -21.47 24.58 -46.06
N VAL A 443 -22.27 23.91 -45.23
CA VAL A 443 -23.74 24.01 -45.26
C VAL A 443 -24.20 25.40 -44.83
N TYR A 444 -23.62 25.95 -43.76
CA TYR A 444 -23.93 27.30 -43.28
C TYR A 444 -23.61 28.37 -44.34
N ASP A 445 -22.45 28.31 -44.98
CA ASP A 445 -22.06 29.26 -46.03
C ASP A 445 -22.98 29.20 -47.26
N LYS A 446 -23.41 27.99 -47.63
CA LYS A 446 -24.34 27.79 -48.74
C LYS A 446 -25.71 28.39 -48.42
N LEU A 447 -26.20 28.19 -47.19
CA LEU A 447 -27.45 28.78 -46.72
C LEU A 447 -27.37 30.31 -46.70
N ARG A 448 -26.29 30.88 -46.14
CA ARG A 448 -26.05 32.33 -46.12
C ARG A 448 -26.09 32.93 -47.52
N THR A 449 -25.40 32.29 -48.47
CA THR A 449 -25.36 32.74 -49.88
C THR A 449 -26.74 32.67 -50.53
N PHE A 450 -27.48 31.57 -50.29
CA PHE A 450 -28.84 31.40 -50.80
C PHE A 450 -29.81 32.45 -50.25
N LEU A 451 -29.76 32.75 -48.95
CA LEU A 451 -30.57 33.80 -48.33
C LEU A 451 -30.28 35.18 -48.93
N GLY A 452 -29.02 35.48 -49.25
CA GLY A 452 -28.65 36.71 -49.97
C GLY A 452 -29.25 36.80 -51.38
N SER A 453 -29.27 35.69 -52.12
CA SER A 453 -29.93 35.63 -53.43
C SER A 453 -31.45 35.83 -53.31
N MET A 454 -32.09 35.26 -52.29
CA MET A 454 -33.53 35.43 -52.05
C MET A 454 -33.89 36.88 -51.68
N ASP A 455 -33.07 37.55 -50.88
CA ASP A 455 -33.23 38.99 -50.58
C ASP A 455 -33.10 39.84 -51.86
N GLY A 456 -32.14 39.50 -52.73
CA GLY A 456 -31.99 40.14 -54.03
C GLY A 456 -33.23 39.98 -54.93
N ILE A 457 -33.82 38.78 -54.96
CA ILE A 457 -35.07 38.51 -55.70
C ILE A 457 -36.22 39.35 -55.13
N GLY A 458 -36.35 39.43 -53.80
CA GLY A 458 -37.36 40.26 -53.14
C GLY A 458 -37.29 41.71 -53.61
N LYS A 459 -36.09 42.31 -53.56
CA LYS A 459 -35.85 43.68 -54.03
C LYS A 459 -36.17 43.89 -55.51
N SER A 460 -35.89 42.89 -56.37
CA SER A 460 -36.22 42.98 -57.79
C SER A 460 -37.72 42.87 -58.05
N LEU A 461 -38.46 42.07 -57.28
CA LEU A 461 -39.91 41.99 -57.36
C LEU A 461 -40.58 43.29 -56.90
N ASP A 462 -40.07 43.92 -55.83
CA ASP A 462 -40.56 45.22 -55.37
C ASP A 462 -40.39 46.28 -56.45
N LYS A 463 -39.20 46.34 -57.07
CA LYS A 463 -38.92 47.24 -58.21
C LYS A 463 -39.81 46.95 -59.43
N ALA A 464 -40.05 45.68 -59.73
CA ALA A 464 -40.95 45.30 -60.83
C ALA A 464 -42.38 45.75 -60.53
N GLY A 465 -42.84 45.61 -59.28
CA GLY A 465 -44.14 46.10 -58.82
C GLY A 465 -44.26 47.62 -58.89
N GLU A 466 -43.22 48.36 -58.50
CA GLU A 466 -43.17 49.83 -58.65
C GLU A 466 -43.23 50.25 -60.12
N ALA A 467 -42.45 49.61 -61.00
CA ALA A 467 -42.45 49.88 -62.43
C ALA A 467 -43.82 49.60 -63.06
N TYR A 468 -44.47 48.50 -62.66
CA TYR A 468 -45.81 48.14 -63.09
C TYR A 468 -46.85 49.17 -62.63
N ARG A 469 -46.87 49.55 -61.35
CA ARG A 469 -47.76 50.59 -60.82
C ARG A 469 -47.58 51.91 -61.56
N LYS A 470 -46.33 52.30 -61.83
CA LYS A 470 -46.02 53.51 -62.60
C LYS A 470 -46.58 53.44 -64.03
N ALA A 471 -46.41 52.31 -64.72
CA ALA A 471 -46.96 52.11 -66.06
C ALA A 471 -48.50 52.14 -66.08
N CYS A 472 -49.15 51.50 -65.10
CA CYS A 472 -50.61 51.56 -64.94
C CYS A 472 -51.12 52.97 -64.64
N GLY A 473 -50.40 53.75 -63.81
CA GLY A 473 -50.70 55.15 -63.56
C GLY A 473 -50.61 56.01 -64.82
N GLN A 474 -49.60 55.80 -65.68
CA GLN A 474 -49.49 56.50 -66.95
C GLN A 474 -50.58 56.11 -67.96
N LEU A 475 -51.03 54.86 -67.92
CA LEU A 475 -51.99 54.33 -68.88
C LEU A 475 -53.44 54.67 -68.51
N VAL A 476 -53.86 54.39 -67.25
CA VAL A 476 -55.29 54.37 -66.85
C VAL A 476 -55.57 55.19 -65.59
N GLY A 477 -54.72 55.15 -64.56
CA GLY A 477 -55.10 55.63 -63.22
C GLY A 477 -54.62 57.02 -62.80
N GLY A 478 -53.57 57.56 -63.41
CA GLY A 478 -52.94 58.82 -62.97
C GLY A 478 -53.60 60.09 -63.54
N PRO A 479 -53.37 61.25 -62.91
CA PRO A 479 -53.81 62.55 -63.45
C PRO A 479 -53.11 62.82 -64.79
N GLY A 480 -53.89 62.95 -65.86
CA GLY A 480 -53.40 63.05 -67.23
C GLY A 480 -53.02 61.71 -67.88
N ASN A 481 -53.62 60.60 -67.45
CA ASN A 481 -53.39 59.30 -68.07
C ASN A 481 -53.73 59.28 -69.57
N LEU A 482 -53.03 58.43 -70.31
CA LEU A 482 -53.10 58.38 -71.77
C LEU A 482 -54.49 57.98 -72.28
N VAL A 483 -55.19 57.07 -71.60
CA VAL A 483 -56.53 56.66 -72.02
C VAL A 483 -57.50 57.83 -71.94
N LYS A 484 -57.46 58.62 -70.87
CA LYS A 484 -58.27 59.84 -70.72
C LYS A 484 -57.87 60.94 -71.69
N GLN A 485 -56.58 61.22 -71.86
CA GLN A 485 -56.12 62.23 -72.82
C GLN A 485 -56.56 61.93 -74.27
N VAL A 486 -56.56 60.66 -74.66
CA VAL A 486 -57.03 60.24 -75.98
C VAL A 486 -58.57 60.24 -76.06
N ALA A 487 -59.27 59.98 -74.96
CA ALA A 487 -60.73 60.13 -74.88
C ALA A 487 -61.17 61.61 -74.99
N ASP A 488 -60.49 62.53 -74.30
CA ASP A 488 -60.76 63.97 -74.31
C ASP A 488 -60.56 64.61 -75.70
N PHE A 489 -59.76 64.00 -76.59
CA PHE A 489 -59.65 64.42 -78.00
C PHE A 489 -60.97 64.30 -78.77
N LYS A 490 -61.90 63.44 -78.32
CA LYS A 490 -63.25 63.31 -78.87
C LYS A 490 -64.10 64.54 -78.57
N GLU A 491 -63.94 65.15 -77.39
CA GLU A 491 -64.63 66.39 -77.00
C GLU A 491 -64.07 67.63 -77.73
N LEU A 492 -62.79 67.60 -78.09
CA LEU A 492 -62.10 68.69 -78.80
C LEU A 492 -62.27 68.65 -80.34
N GLY A 493 -63.09 67.75 -80.88
CA GLY A 493 -63.49 67.74 -82.30
C GLY A 493 -62.46 67.19 -83.28
N VAL A 494 -61.50 66.36 -82.82
CA VAL A 494 -60.51 65.71 -83.69
C VAL A 494 -61.09 64.42 -84.27
N ALA A 495 -60.97 64.23 -85.60
CA ALA A 495 -61.49 63.04 -86.28
C ALA A 495 -60.65 61.79 -85.99
N VAL A 496 -61.12 60.93 -85.08
CA VAL A 496 -60.52 59.63 -84.76
C VAL A 496 -61.20 58.53 -85.58
N ARG A 497 -60.42 57.66 -86.24
CA ARG A 497 -60.91 56.72 -87.27
C ARG A 497 -61.33 55.34 -86.74
N THR A 498 -60.91 54.96 -85.53
CA THR A 498 -61.30 53.70 -84.84
C THR A 498 -61.28 53.94 -83.33
N GLU A 499 -62.31 53.50 -82.62
CA GLU A 499 -62.50 53.78 -81.18
C GLU A 499 -61.64 52.87 -80.29
N LEU A 500 -61.23 53.39 -79.12
CA LEU A 500 -60.68 52.58 -78.03
C LEU A 500 -61.80 51.77 -77.39
N ASP A 501 -61.50 50.53 -77.01
CA ASP A 501 -62.48 49.62 -76.40
C ASP A 501 -63.03 50.20 -75.09
N GLY A 502 -64.37 50.18 -74.94
CA GLY A 502 -65.12 50.85 -73.88
C GLY A 502 -64.68 50.44 -72.47
N GLN A 503 -64.20 49.20 -72.32
CA GLN A 503 -63.71 48.67 -71.04
C GLN A 503 -62.54 49.46 -70.47
N TRP A 504 -61.68 50.04 -71.30
CA TRP A 504 -60.51 50.79 -70.83
C TRP A 504 -60.86 52.23 -70.45
N THR A 505 -61.78 52.85 -71.18
CA THR A 505 -62.30 54.19 -70.89
C THR A 505 -63.15 54.21 -69.61
N GLU A 506 -64.08 53.27 -69.45
CA GLU A 506 -64.90 53.17 -68.22
C GLU A 506 -64.01 52.91 -67.00
N ARG A 507 -62.99 52.05 -67.15
CA ARG A 507 -62.07 51.74 -66.06
C ARG A 507 -61.20 52.95 -65.68
N ALA A 508 -60.78 53.76 -66.64
CA ALA A 508 -60.03 54.99 -66.34
C ALA A 508 -60.88 56.00 -65.56
N GLU A 509 -62.16 56.16 -65.93
CA GLU A 509 -63.10 57.05 -65.24
C GLU A 509 -63.41 56.56 -63.82
N LEU A 510 -63.64 55.26 -63.63
CA LEU A 510 -63.92 54.64 -62.33
C LEU A 510 -62.72 54.75 -61.37
N GLU A 511 -61.50 54.54 -61.86
CA GLU A 511 -60.29 54.64 -61.03
C GLU A 511 -60.02 56.09 -60.60
N LEU A 512 -60.23 57.07 -61.49
CA LEU A 512 -60.12 58.49 -61.14
C LEU A 512 -61.18 58.91 -60.11
N THR A 513 -62.42 58.46 -60.26
CA THR A 513 -63.49 58.75 -59.29
C THR A 513 -63.24 58.08 -57.94
N MET A 514 -62.67 56.86 -57.90
CA MET A 514 -62.23 56.25 -56.65
C MET A 514 -61.09 57.03 -55.98
N VAL A 515 -60.08 57.47 -56.73
CA VAL A 515 -58.97 58.28 -56.19
C VAL A 515 -59.48 59.63 -55.63
N GLU A 516 -60.43 60.26 -56.30
CA GLU A 516 -61.06 61.50 -55.82
C GLU A 516 -61.91 61.27 -54.55
N LEU A 517 -62.62 60.14 -54.46
CA LEU A 517 -63.41 59.76 -53.29
C LEU A 517 -62.53 59.38 -52.09
N GLU A 518 -61.41 58.68 -52.30
CA GLU A 518 -60.43 58.36 -51.26
C GLU A 518 -59.73 59.62 -50.74
N ALA A 519 -59.32 60.53 -51.64
CA ALA A 519 -58.74 61.82 -51.24
C ALA A 519 -59.76 62.73 -50.50
N ALA A 520 -61.04 62.69 -50.88
CA ALA A 520 -62.10 63.40 -50.16
C ALA A 520 -62.34 62.79 -48.78
N ALA A 521 -62.34 61.46 -48.65
CA ALA A 521 -62.48 60.76 -47.38
C ALA A 521 -61.32 61.06 -46.41
N GLU A 522 -60.07 61.08 -46.91
CA GLU A 522 -58.89 61.46 -46.12
C GLU A 522 -58.91 62.93 -45.69
N SER A 523 -59.52 63.83 -46.48
CA SER A 523 -59.67 65.26 -46.14
C SER A 523 -60.78 65.54 -45.12
N SER A 524 -61.80 64.67 -45.03
CA SER A 524 -62.89 64.77 -44.04
C SER A 524 -62.55 64.20 -42.66
N ASP A 525 -61.46 63.43 -42.54
CA ASP A 525 -60.99 62.84 -41.27
C ASP A 525 -59.92 63.72 -40.55
N GLN A 526 -59.58 64.88 -41.13
CA GLN A 526 -58.59 65.83 -40.59
C GLN A 526 -59.17 67.21 -40.18
N GLY A 527 -60.50 67.37 -40.11
CA GLY A 527 -61.17 68.57 -39.57
C GLY A 527 -62.18 68.19 -38.50
#